data_AF-A0A4Q3YGR7-F1
#
_entry.id   AF-A0A4Q3YGR7-F1
#
_cell.length_a   1.000
_cell.length_b   1.000
_cell.length_c   1.000
_cell.angle_alpha   90.00
_cell.angle_beta   90.00
_cell.angle_gamma   90.00
#
_symmetry.space_group_name_H-M   'P 1'
#
loop_
_entity.id
_entity.type
_entity.pdbx_description
1 polymer ?
#
loop_
_entity_poly.entity_id
_entity_poly.type
_entity_poly.pdbx_seq_one_letter_code
_entity_poly.pdbx_strand_id
1 'polypeptide(L)'
;MATPIVVSVDPNYSLTKADTECDVWIVSSAANFIAADEIRRASGTKSMTVFHDLGSPVENAIFILPSVFEHHPDAVDARVRGLTNEERRQAIQDAAPEWLGSSVGEELVFRPSA
;
A
#
# COMPACT_ATOMS: atom_id res chain seq x y z
N MET A 1 3.90 -5.28 18.90
CA MET A 1 2.87 -5.57 17.89
C MET A 1 3.33 -4.94 16.60
N ALA A 2 3.30 -5.67 15.49
CA ALA A 2 3.67 -5.13 14.19
C ALA A 2 2.72 -3.99 13.81
N THR A 3 3.25 -2.89 13.28
CA THR A 3 2.43 -1.79 12.78
C THR A 3 1.69 -2.27 11.52
N PRO A 4 0.37 -2.08 11.40
CA PRO A 4 -0.34 -2.40 10.17
C PRO A 4 0.17 -1.55 9.00
N ILE A 5 0.26 -2.15 7.82
CA ILE A 5 0.74 -1.47 6.62
C ILE A 5 -0.40 -1.24 5.64
N VAL A 6 -0.50 -0.01 5.14
CA VAL A 6 -1.40 0.35 4.06
C VAL A 6 -0.58 0.80 2.86
N VAL A 7 -0.84 0.18 1.71
CA VAL A 7 -0.31 0.58 0.41
C VAL A 7 -1.48 1.12 -0.41
N SER A 8 -1.39 2.34 -0.91
CA SER A 8 -2.40 2.92 -1.79
C SER A 8 -1.81 3.17 -3.17
N VAL A 9 -2.39 2.52 -4.18
CA VAL A 9 -2.11 2.79 -5.59
C VAL A 9 -3.09 3.80 -6.20
N ASP A 10 -3.99 4.37 -5.39
CA ASP A 10 -4.87 5.46 -5.81
C ASP A 10 -4.06 6.77 -5.96
N PRO A 11 -4.09 7.43 -7.13
CA PRO A 11 -3.45 8.73 -7.32
C PRO A 11 -4.11 9.87 -6.53
N ASN A 12 -5.25 9.65 -5.87
CA ASN A 12 -5.93 10.61 -5.01
C ASN A 12 -6.18 10.01 -3.63
N TYR A 13 -5.11 9.64 -2.93
CA TYR A 13 -5.17 9.06 -1.61
C TYR A 13 -5.93 9.96 -0.63
N SER A 14 -6.92 9.37 0.05
CA SER A 14 -7.68 10.02 1.10
C SER A 14 -7.34 9.38 2.45
N LEU A 15 -6.79 10.18 3.36
CA LEU A 15 -6.45 9.72 4.70
C LEU A 15 -7.73 9.42 5.50
N THR A 16 -7.85 8.21 6.02
CA THR A 16 -8.91 7.85 6.97
C THR A 16 -8.40 7.84 8.40
N LYS A 17 -9.31 7.86 9.38
CA LYS A 17 -8.93 7.72 10.81
C LYS A 17 -8.27 6.38 11.12
N ALA A 18 -8.52 5.33 10.34
CA ALA A 18 -7.87 4.04 10.56
C ALA A 18 -6.37 4.09 10.19
N ASP A 19 -6.01 4.96 9.26
CA ASP A 19 -4.66 5.04 8.71
C ASP A 19 -3.69 5.81 9.62
N THR A 20 -4.19 6.52 10.63
CA THR A 20 -3.33 7.27 11.57
C THR A 20 -2.43 6.36 12.41
N GLU A 21 -2.81 5.10 12.57
CA GLU A 21 -2.06 4.09 13.30
C GLU A 21 -1.26 3.15 12.38
N CYS A 22 -1.30 3.38 11.07
CA CYS A 22 -0.63 2.57 10.05
C CYS A 22 0.66 3.22 9.54
N ASP A 23 1.56 2.39 9.01
CA ASP A 23 2.61 2.85 8.12
C ASP A 23 2.05 2.87 6.70
N VAL A 24 2.05 4.07 6.10
CA VAL A 24 1.30 4.33 4.86
C VAL A 24 2.27 4.56 3.69
N TRP A 25 2.05 3.83 2.61
CA TRP A 25 2.78 3.92 1.36
C TRP A 25 1.82 4.35 0.25
N ILE A 26 2.05 5.47 -0.41
CA ILE A 26 1.16 6.00 -1.45
C ILE A 26 1.91 6.17 -2.77
N VAL A 27 1.26 5.87 -3.89
CA VAL A 27 1.83 6.08 -5.22
C VAL A 27 2.08 7.56 -5.49
N SER A 28 3.11 7.90 -6.26
CA SER A 28 3.43 9.28 -6.59
C SER A 28 2.39 9.89 -7.51
N SER A 29 1.78 10.98 -7.08
CA SER A 29 0.92 11.84 -7.90
C SER A 29 0.99 13.27 -7.35
N ALA A 30 0.58 14.26 -8.15
CA ALA A 30 0.52 15.64 -7.68
C ALA A 30 -0.34 15.78 -6.40
N ALA A 31 -1.48 15.09 -6.33
CA ALA A 31 -2.36 15.11 -5.17
C ALA A 31 -1.74 14.40 -3.95
N ASN A 32 -1.11 13.23 -4.16
CA ASN A 32 -0.49 12.45 -3.10
C ASN A 32 0.75 13.15 -2.52
N PHE A 33 1.50 13.92 -3.31
CA PHE A 33 2.58 14.76 -2.78
C PHE A 33 2.07 15.84 -1.83
N ILE A 34 0.96 16.50 -2.17
CA ILE A 34 0.33 17.51 -1.31
C ILE A 34 -0.16 16.83 -0.02
N ALA A 35 -0.89 15.72 -0.14
CA ALA A 35 -1.39 14.97 1.01
C ALA A 35 -0.26 14.53 1.95
N ALA A 36 0.83 13.97 1.40
CA ALA A 36 1.98 13.56 2.21
C ALA A 36 2.66 14.71 2.93
N ASP A 37 2.79 15.88 2.29
CA ASP A 37 3.36 17.07 2.93
C ASP A 37 2.46 17.60 4.06
N GLU A 38 1.15 17.68 3.83
CA GLU A 38 0.18 18.09 4.86
C GLU A 38 0.21 17.16 6.08
N ILE A 39 0.22 15.86 5.83
CA ILE A 39 0.19 14.83 6.88
C ILE A 39 1.48 14.84 7.70
N ARG A 40 2.64 14.97 7.04
CA ARG A 40 3.94 15.10 7.74
C ARG A 40 3.99 16.33 8.63
N ARG A 41 3.34 17.43 8.23
CA ARG A 41 3.24 18.66 9.05
C ARG A 41 2.27 18.52 10.22
N ALA A 42 1.23 17.70 10.10
CA ALA A 42 0.13 17.60 11.05
C ALA A 42 0.45 16.84 12.35
N SER A 43 1.65 16.29 12.53
CA SER A 43 2.11 15.59 13.75
C SER A 43 1.13 14.49 14.23
N GLY A 44 1.18 13.28 13.65
CA GLY A 44 0.34 12.18 14.15
C GLY A 44 0.39 10.84 13.42
N THR A 45 0.83 10.78 12.17
CA THR A 45 0.99 9.51 11.42
C THR A 45 2.35 8.87 11.68
N LYS A 46 2.36 7.55 11.90
CA LYS A 46 3.57 6.79 12.26
C LYS A 46 4.62 6.69 11.16
N SER A 47 4.24 6.71 9.88
CA SER A 47 5.16 6.94 8.76
C SER A 47 4.34 7.12 7.47
N MET A 48 4.76 8.04 6.60
CA MET A 48 4.17 8.20 5.26
C MET A 48 5.23 8.30 4.19
N THR A 49 5.24 7.29 3.31
CA THR A 49 6.20 7.13 2.21
C THR A 49 5.48 7.28 0.88
N VAL A 50 6.10 8.00 -0.06
CA VAL A 50 5.62 8.11 -1.44
C VAL A 50 6.53 7.28 -2.33
N PHE A 51 5.97 6.41 -3.16
CA PHE A 51 6.74 5.56 -4.08
C PHE A 51 6.43 5.89 -5.54
N HIS A 52 7.32 5.50 -6.45
CA HIS A 52 7.21 5.88 -7.86
C HIS A 52 6.04 5.17 -8.56
N ASP A 53 5.30 5.92 -9.38
CA ASP A 53 4.26 5.38 -10.25
C ASP A 53 4.87 4.77 -11.52
N LEU A 54 4.62 3.48 -11.74
CA LEU A 54 5.00 2.75 -12.95
C LEU A 54 3.98 2.90 -14.09
N GLY A 55 2.85 3.57 -13.84
CA GLY A 55 1.77 3.78 -14.82
C GLY A 55 0.71 2.68 -14.83
N SER A 56 0.84 1.67 -13.96
CA SER A 56 -0.13 0.58 -13.79
C SER A 56 -0.42 0.35 -12.30
N PRO A 57 -1.69 0.49 -11.84
CA PRO A 57 -2.05 0.21 -10.45
C PRO A 57 -1.70 -1.21 -10.00
N VAL A 58 -1.82 -2.20 -10.90
CA VAL A 58 -1.47 -3.59 -10.63
C VAL A 58 0.04 -3.76 -10.46
N GLU A 59 0.84 -3.18 -11.37
CA GLU A 59 2.31 -3.26 -11.26
C GLU A 59 2.80 -2.54 -10.01
N ASN A 60 2.26 -1.36 -9.71
CA ASN A 60 2.55 -0.61 -8.50
C ASN A 60 2.26 -1.42 -7.24
N ALA A 61 1.13 -2.14 -7.20
CA ALA A 61 0.72 -2.96 -6.06
C ALA A 61 1.68 -4.11 -5.79
N ILE A 62 2.23 -4.74 -6.83
CA ILE A 62 3.13 -5.90 -6.73
C ILE A 62 4.58 -5.44 -6.51
N PHE A 63 5.05 -4.48 -7.31
CA PHE A 63 6.43 -4.04 -7.33
C PHE A 63 6.90 -3.45 -6.00
N ILE A 64 5.98 -2.83 -5.25
CA ILE A 64 6.32 -2.19 -3.98
C ILE A 64 6.44 -3.16 -2.79
N LEU A 65 5.90 -4.38 -2.90
CA LEU A 65 5.86 -5.34 -1.80
C LEU A 65 7.25 -5.66 -1.22
N PRO A 66 8.29 -5.95 -2.01
CA PRO A 66 9.62 -6.23 -1.47
C PRO A 66 10.15 -5.08 -0.60
N SER A 67 10.02 -3.84 -1.08
CA SER A 67 10.47 -2.66 -0.32
C SER A 67 9.67 -2.47 0.96
N VAL A 68 8.35 -2.69 0.92
CA VAL A 68 7.49 -2.60 2.10
C VAL A 68 7.95 -3.60 3.19
N PHE A 69 8.12 -4.87 2.84
CA PHE A 69 8.52 -5.90 3.82
C PHE A 69 10.00 -5.82 4.22
N GLU A 70 10.86 -5.20 3.41
CA GLU A 70 12.24 -4.86 3.80
C GLU A 70 12.25 -3.78 4.91
N HIS A 71 11.39 -2.77 4.82
CA HIS A 71 11.28 -1.70 5.83
C HIS A 71 10.51 -2.15 7.08
N HIS A 72 9.64 -3.15 6.93
CA HIS A 72 8.79 -3.66 7.99
C HIS A 72 8.92 -5.19 8.11
N PRO A 73 10.09 -5.71 8.55
CA PRO A 73 10.37 -7.15 8.56
C PRO A 73 9.45 -7.95 9.51
N ASP A 74 8.86 -7.29 10.51
CA ASP A 74 7.93 -7.91 11.46
C ASP A 74 6.46 -7.89 10.97
N ALA A 75 6.18 -7.29 9.80
CA ALA A 75 4.82 -7.16 9.29
C ALA A 75 4.28 -8.51 8.79
N VAL A 76 3.05 -8.81 9.18
CA VAL A 76 2.35 -10.04 8.78
C VAL A 76 1.71 -9.90 7.41
N ASP A 77 1.15 -8.73 7.13
CA ASP A 77 0.46 -8.43 5.89
C ASP A 77 0.57 -6.95 5.52
N ALA A 78 0.34 -6.67 4.24
CA ALA A 78 0.17 -5.34 3.68
C ALA A 78 -1.18 -5.25 2.97
N ARG A 79 -1.95 -4.19 3.26
CA ARG A 79 -3.26 -3.95 2.66
C ARG A 79 -3.13 -2.96 1.52
N VAL A 80 -3.45 -3.41 0.31
CA VAL A 80 -3.44 -2.61 -0.91
C VAL A 80 -4.84 -2.06 -1.19
N ARG A 81 -4.89 -0.75 -1.43
CA ARG A 81 -6.10 0.02 -1.79
C ARG A 81 -5.93 0.72 -3.13
N GLY A 82 -7.04 1.14 -3.72
CA GLY A 82 -7.05 1.86 -5.00
C GLY A 82 -7.11 0.95 -6.24
N LEU A 83 -7.42 -0.33 -6.06
CA LEU A 83 -7.62 -1.29 -7.14
C LEU A 83 -9.11 -1.57 -7.34
N THR A 84 -9.52 -1.78 -8.59
CA THR A 84 -10.84 -2.33 -8.95
C THR A 84 -10.91 -3.84 -8.67
N ASN A 85 -12.11 -4.44 -8.75
CA ASN A 85 -12.29 -5.89 -8.62
C ASN A 85 -11.53 -6.71 -9.67
N GLU A 86 -11.36 -6.16 -10.87
CA GLU A 86 -10.61 -6.82 -11.94
C GLU A 86 -9.11 -6.74 -11.68
N GLU A 87 -8.61 -5.55 -11.35
CA GLU A 87 -7.20 -5.34 -11.01
C GLU A 87 -6.78 -6.10 -9.76
N ARG A 88 -7.65 -6.25 -8.75
CA ARG A 88 -7.36 -7.12 -7.59
C ARG A 88 -7.14 -8.58 -7.99
N ARG A 89 -7.98 -9.10 -8.88
CA ARG A 89 -7.85 -10.47 -9.38
C ARG A 89 -6.58 -10.62 -10.22
N GLN A 90 -6.31 -9.64 -11.08
CA GLN A 90 -5.10 -9.60 -11.88
C GLN A 90 -3.85 -9.56 -11.00
N ALA A 91 -3.82 -8.69 -9.98
CA ALA A 91 -2.71 -8.56 -9.06
C ALA A 91 -2.42 -9.87 -8.29
N ILE A 92 -3.45 -10.62 -7.90
CA ILE A 92 -3.28 -11.93 -7.27
C ILE A 92 -2.66 -12.95 -8.24
N GLN A 93 -3.03 -12.89 -9.52
CA GLN A 93 -2.55 -13.82 -10.55
C GLN A 93 -1.12 -13.49 -11.00
N ASP A 94 -0.79 -12.21 -11.08
CA ASP A 94 0.50 -11.71 -11.56
C ASP A 94 1.56 -11.63 -10.46
N ALA A 95 1.15 -11.73 -9.19
CA ALA A 95 2.06 -11.74 -8.06
C ALA A 95 3.05 -12.92 -8.16
N ALA A 96 4.31 -12.63 -7.82
CA ALA A 96 5.35 -13.64 -7.79
C ALA A 96 5.06 -14.72 -6.72
N PRO A 97 5.54 -15.96 -6.87
CA PRO A 97 5.18 -17.09 -6.00
C PRO A 97 5.48 -16.90 -4.51
N GLU A 98 6.40 -16.00 -4.17
CA GLU A 98 6.74 -15.61 -2.80
C GLU A 98 5.64 -14.78 -2.10
N TRP A 99 4.61 -14.34 -2.82
CA TRP A 99 3.51 -13.54 -2.30
C TRP A 99 2.19 -14.30 -2.34
N LEU A 100 1.46 -14.28 -1.22
CA LEU A 100 0.10 -14.78 -1.12
C LEU A 100 -0.87 -13.59 -1.11
N GLY A 101 -1.60 -13.40 -2.21
CA GLY A 101 -2.64 -12.39 -2.35
C GLY A 101 -4.04 -12.93 -2.03
N SER A 102 -4.84 -12.15 -1.31
CA SER A 102 -6.26 -12.45 -1.05
C SER A 102 -7.09 -11.18 -0.97
N SER A 103 -8.32 -11.19 -1.47
CA SER A 103 -9.22 -10.04 -1.37
C SER A 103 -10.04 -10.07 -0.07
N VAL A 104 -10.08 -8.94 0.64
CA VAL A 104 -10.89 -8.75 1.85
C VAL A 104 -11.72 -7.49 1.66
N GLY A 105 -12.99 -7.66 1.28
CA GLY A 105 -13.86 -6.53 0.91
C GLY A 105 -13.34 -5.80 -0.33
N GLU A 106 -13.04 -4.50 -0.18
CA GLU A 106 -12.48 -3.66 -1.24
C GLU A 106 -10.95 -3.58 -1.21
N GLU A 107 -10.31 -4.25 -0.25
CA GLU A 107 -8.86 -4.27 -0.09
C GLU A 107 -8.27 -5.58 -0.65
N LEU A 108 -7.04 -5.49 -1.14
CA LEU A 108 -6.22 -6.64 -1.48
C LEU A 108 -5.16 -6.81 -0.40
N VAL A 109 -5.07 -7.98 0.21
CA VAL A 109 -4.11 -8.28 1.27
C VAL A 109 -3.01 -9.15 0.68
N PHE A 110 -1.76 -8.70 0.78
CA PHE A 110 -0.58 -9.49 0.47
C PHE A 110 0.18 -9.86 1.74
N ARG A 111 0.70 -11.08 1.77
CA ARG A 111 1.62 -11.56 2.81
C ARG A 111 2.71 -12.44 2.18
N PRO A 112 3.90 -12.54 2.79
CA PRO A 112 4.92 -13.49 2.38
C PRO A 112 4.37 -14.94 2.41
N SER A 113 4.78 -15.77 1.47
CA SER A 113 4.35 -17.18 1.38
C SER A 113 5.16 -18.13 2.27
N ALA A 114 6.22 -17.64 2.92
CA ALA A 114 7.23 -18.40 3.64
C ALA A 114 7.27 -18.05 5.14
#